data_AF-A0A357QKT7-F1
#
_entry.id   AF-A0A357QKT7-F1
#
_cell.length_a   1.000
_cell.length_b   1.000
_cell.length_c   1.000
_cell.angle_alpha   90.00
_cell.angle_beta   90.00
_cell.angle_gamma   90.00
#
_symmetry.space_group_name_H-M   'P 1'
#
loop_
_entity.id
_entity.type
_entity.pdbx_description
1 polymer ?
#
loop_
_entity_poly.entity_id
_entity_poly.type
_entity_poly.pdbx_seq_one_letter_code
_entity_poly.pdbx_strand_id
1 'polypeptide(L)'
;MQLKKSHLLLTIALLLFQPCAAQYDSDSSFIPPQATELGWKTFHPGDVSVPIDACGDSLLHVLFPGKFHKEISFSDDTISMIYWLCHECKPVLSVYDYMPDFSEYVPDSAWNTTVELFDTLIISETGHFRFFFFYQTTEMFPEFCGRFRGANIGAALFKEENGRWKLKNFNPVLGSFGSFGRPPAPQIIKTGNNFIFFLTYANGGAGGVYTGITNVFLVKNDTFFNIHKEDFVSLFNTEYGEWFTNITSEKENEISFVTTGIFNGGFTDSENETEFILQFAPEELKEKLQSARKEGTKLNFTLKRTFYIFNEYLKLIDTVILENINE
;
A
#
# COMPACT_ATOMS: atom_id res chain seq x y z
N MET A 1 -58.85 23.52 33.61
CA MET A 1 -57.68 24.18 34.22
C MET A 1 -56.70 23.11 34.64
N GLN A 2 -55.66 22.85 33.83
CA GLN A 2 -54.30 22.43 34.22
C GLN A 2 -53.56 21.99 32.95
N LEU A 3 -52.67 22.86 32.47
CA LEU A 3 -51.70 22.57 31.42
C LEU A 3 -50.62 21.64 32.00
N LYS A 4 -50.35 20.51 31.35
CA LYS A 4 -49.09 19.77 31.53
C LYS A 4 -48.08 20.29 30.50
N LYS A 5 -47.02 20.91 31.00
CA LYS A 5 -45.84 21.34 30.24
C LYS A 5 -45.10 20.10 29.74
N SER A 6 -44.92 20.00 28.43
CA SER A 6 -43.96 19.11 27.78
C SER A 6 -42.57 19.75 27.88
N HIS A 7 -41.63 19.05 28.53
CA HIS A 7 -40.21 19.37 28.43
C HIS A 7 -39.65 18.67 27.20
N LEU A 8 -39.39 19.48 26.17
CA LEU A 8 -38.58 19.13 25.01
C LEU A 8 -37.12 19.09 25.47
N LEU A 9 -36.57 17.90 25.70
CA LEU A 9 -35.14 17.70 25.88
C LEU A 9 -34.50 17.56 24.50
N LEU A 10 -33.83 18.64 24.09
CA LEU A 10 -33.01 18.71 22.89
C LEU A 10 -31.67 18.01 23.19
N THR A 11 -31.54 16.74 22.82
CA THR A 11 -30.25 16.03 22.91
C THR A 11 -29.40 16.45 21.72
N ILE A 12 -28.55 17.46 21.93
CA ILE A 12 -27.46 17.80 21.02
C ILE A 12 -26.43 16.67 21.12
N ALA A 13 -26.39 15.79 20.12
CA ALA A 13 -25.28 14.85 19.94
C ALA A 13 -24.05 15.65 19.49
N LEU A 14 -23.24 16.09 20.47
CA LEU A 14 -21.86 16.48 20.21
C LEU A 14 -21.12 15.23 19.73
N LEU A 15 -20.89 15.14 18.43
CA LEU A 15 -19.81 14.33 17.86
C LEU A 15 -18.49 14.94 18.35
N LEU A 16 -18.08 14.50 19.54
CA LEU A 16 -16.71 14.70 19.99
C LEU A 16 -15.82 13.89 19.06
N PHE A 17 -15.03 14.59 18.24
CA PHE A 17 -13.78 14.03 17.73
C PHE A 17 -13.01 13.52 18.94
N GLN A 18 -13.01 12.20 19.16
CA GLN A 18 -12.12 11.60 20.13
C GLN A 18 -10.72 11.60 19.50
N PRO A 19 -9.75 12.39 20.00
CA PRO A 19 -8.36 12.03 19.79
C PRO A 19 -8.18 10.62 20.36
N CYS A 20 -7.40 9.81 19.67
CA CYS A 20 -7.11 8.43 20.04
C CYS A 20 -6.74 8.34 21.53
N ALA A 21 -7.70 7.92 22.37
CA ALA A 21 -7.39 7.38 23.67
C ALA A 21 -7.14 5.90 23.44
N ALA A 22 -5.97 5.57 22.89
CA ALA A 22 -5.36 4.29 23.21
C ALA A 22 -5.42 4.16 24.74
N GLN A 23 -5.74 2.97 25.26
CA GLN A 23 -5.54 2.70 26.68
C GLN A 23 -4.04 2.90 26.96
N TYR A 24 -3.67 4.11 27.35
CA TYR A 24 -2.42 4.39 28.02
C TYR A 24 -2.52 3.66 29.34
N ASP A 25 -1.97 2.45 29.41
CA ASP A 25 -1.43 1.96 30.66
C ASP A 25 -0.38 2.98 31.06
N SER A 26 -0.71 3.79 32.06
CA SER A 26 0.07 4.95 32.53
C SER A 26 1.38 4.56 33.23
N ASP A 27 1.93 3.39 32.93
CA ASP A 27 3.00 2.75 33.68
C ASP A 27 4.18 2.34 32.79
N SER A 28 4.57 3.23 31.87
CA SER A 28 5.96 3.28 31.44
C SER A 28 6.39 4.73 31.21
N SER A 29 7.50 5.10 31.84
CA SER A 29 8.23 6.33 31.54
C SER A 29 8.90 6.15 30.18
N PHE A 30 8.11 6.21 29.10
CA PHE A 30 8.65 6.09 27.76
C PHE A 30 9.46 7.34 27.41
N ILE A 31 10.76 7.17 27.24
CA ILE A 31 11.68 8.22 26.79
C ILE A 31 11.70 8.13 25.26
N PRO A 32 11.29 9.17 24.52
CA PRO A 32 11.36 9.15 23.07
C PRO A 32 12.80 8.83 22.63
N PRO A 33 12.98 7.96 21.63
CA PRO A 33 14.31 7.63 21.13
C PRO A 33 15.03 8.90 20.69
N GLN A 34 16.34 8.95 20.88
CA GLN A 34 17.14 10.09 20.41
C GLN A 34 17.20 10.09 18.88
N ALA A 35 16.31 10.87 18.26
CA ALA A 35 16.30 11.12 16.83
C ALA A 35 17.64 11.70 16.38
N THR A 36 18.14 11.25 15.23
CA THR A 36 19.30 11.84 14.58
C THR A 36 18.84 12.94 13.63
N GLU A 37 19.43 14.14 13.72
CA GLU A 37 19.25 15.17 12.70
C GLU A 37 19.92 14.72 11.41
N LEU A 38 19.14 14.56 10.35
CA LEU A 38 19.62 14.28 9.01
C LEU A 38 19.64 15.58 8.21
N GLY A 39 20.57 15.68 7.26
CA GLY A 39 20.60 16.80 6.32
C GLY A 39 19.85 16.49 5.03
N TRP A 40 19.60 17.51 4.22
CA TRP A 40 19.03 17.38 2.87
C TRP A 40 19.71 16.29 2.00
N LYS A 41 21.04 16.13 2.14
CA LYS A 41 21.81 15.14 1.39
C LYS A 41 21.44 13.69 1.72
N THR A 42 20.76 13.44 2.84
CA THR A 42 20.25 12.12 3.19
C THR A 42 19.03 11.74 2.35
N PHE A 43 18.22 12.72 1.95
CA PHE A 43 17.10 12.53 1.02
C PHE A 43 17.56 12.43 -0.44
N HIS A 44 18.79 12.84 -0.70
CA HIS A 44 19.46 12.75 -2.00
C HIS A 44 20.83 12.12 -1.81
N PRO A 45 20.87 10.85 -1.35
CA PRO A 45 22.12 10.15 -1.15
C PRO A 45 22.85 10.16 -2.50
N GLY A 46 24.06 10.73 -2.50
CA GLY A 46 24.89 10.78 -3.70
C GLY A 46 25.42 9.40 -4.07
N ASP A 47 26.72 9.31 -4.33
CA ASP A 47 27.35 8.04 -4.66
C ASP A 47 27.43 7.13 -3.42
N VAL A 48 26.41 6.29 -3.24
CA VAL A 48 26.38 5.26 -2.21
C VAL A 48 26.88 3.93 -2.78
N SER A 49 27.82 3.30 -2.07
CA SER A 49 28.29 1.96 -2.39
C SER A 49 28.53 1.13 -1.14
N VAL A 50 27.90 -0.04 -1.05
CA VAL A 50 28.02 -0.94 0.09
C VAL A 50 28.65 -2.28 -0.32
N PRO A 51 29.25 -3.03 0.63
CA PRO A 51 29.76 -4.39 0.36
C PRO A 51 28.70 -5.31 -0.23
N ILE A 52 29.11 -6.30 -1.03
CA ILE A 52 28.18 -7.23 -1.69
C ILE A 52 27.38 -8.10 -0.70
N ASP A 53 27.97 -8.35 0.47
CA ASP A 53 27.42 -9.13 1.59
C ASP A 53 26.62 -8.28 2.59
N ALA A 54 26.37 -7.00 2.29
CA ALA A 54 25.53 -6.14 3.11
C ALA A 54 24.11 -6.73 3.26
N CYS A 55 23.54 -6.70 4.46
CA CYS A 55 22.14 -7.07 4.73
C CYS A 55 21.19 -5.86 4.62
N GLY A 56 19.87 -6.08 4.69
CA GLY A 56 18.85 -5.04 4.69
C GLY A 56 19.11 -3.93 5.72
N ASP A 57 19.42 -4.29 6.97
CA ASP A 57 19.86 -3.35 8.02
C ASP A 57 21.01 -2.43 7.58
N SER A 58 21.97 -2.97 6.82
CA SER A 58 23.12 -2.19 6.34
C SER A 58 22.72 -1.22 5.24
N LEU A 59 21.78 -1.60 4.37
CA LEU A 59 21.22 -0.70 3.37
C LEU A 59 20.43 0.42 4.03
N LEU A 60 19.57 0.09 5.00
CA LEU A 60 18.79 1.05 5.77
C LEU A 60 19.71 2.09 6.41
N HIS A 61 20.78 1.64 7.08
CA HIS A 61 21.72 2.51 7.77
C HIS A 61 22.50 3.43 6.83
N VAL A 62 22.86 2.96 5.63
CA VAL A 62 23.59 3.79 4.67
C VAL A 62 22.68 4.82 4.00
N LEU A 63 21.41 4.49 3.79
CA LEU A 63 20.41 5.42 3.27
C LEU A 63 19.95 6.44 4.33
N PHE A 64 19.93 6.04 5.61
CA PHE A 64 19.54 6.86 6.74
C PHE A 64 20.59 6.74 7.85
N PRO A 65 21.63 7.61 7.88
CA PRO A 65 22.76 7.52 8.81
C PRO A 65 22.41 7.99 10.24
N GLY A 66 21.36 7.42 10.82
CA GLY A 66 20.86 7.69 12.16
C GLY A 66 21.16 6.59 13.17
N LYS A 67 20.76 6.83 14.42
CA LYS A 67 20.79 5.81 15.46
C LYS A 67 19.80 4.70 15.13
N PHE A 68 20.33 3.49 15.13
CA PHE A 68 19.60 2.28 14.80
C PHE A 68 19.05 1.62 16.05
N HIS A 69 17.83 1.13 15.94
CA HIS A 69 17.11 0.43 16.99
C HIS A 69 16.61 -0.91 16.44
N LYS A 70 16.69 -1.95 17.27
CA LYS A 70 16.03 -3.23 17.01
C LYS A 70 14.93 -3.39 18.04
N GLU A 71 13.70 -3.45 17.58
CA GLU A 71 12.54 -3.72 18.44
C GLU A 71 12.03 -5.12 18.18
N ILE A 72 11.54 -5.78 19.23
CA ILE A 72 10.90 -7.09 19.11
C ILE A 72 9.52 -6.88 18.47
N SER A 73 9.28 -7.55 17.35
CA SER A 73 7.99 -7.67 16.68
C SER A 73 7.08 -8.63 17.44
N PHE A 74 5.81 -8.70 17.03
CA PHE A 74 4.81 -9.62 17.58
C PHE A 74 5.17 -11.13 17.46
N SER A 75 6.28 -11.50 16.80
CA SER A 75 6.68 -12.88 16.46
C SER A 75 8.09 -13.31 16.91
N ASP A 76 8.67 -12.73 17.97
CA ASP A 76 10.08 -12.92 18.40
C ASP A 76 11.13 -12.45 17.37
N ASP A 77 10.71 -12.05 16.17
CA ASP A 77 11.56 -11.39 15.16
C ASP A 77 11.90 -9.97 15.59
N THR A 78 13.08 -9.48 15.22
CA THR A 78 13.45 -8.07 15.44
C THR A 78 13.20 -7.25 14.19
N ILE A 79 12.60 -6.08 14.34
CA ILE A 79 12.45 -5.09 13.29
C ILE A 79 13.52 -4.00 13.47
N SER A 80 14.17 -3.70 12.36
CA SER A 80 15.23 -2.71 12.23
C SER A 80 14.62 -1.35 11.92
N MET A 81 14.89 -0.36 12.77
CA MET A 81 14.34 0.98 12.61
C MET A 81 15.34 2.08 12.94
N ILE A 82 15.11 3.24 12.32
CA ILE A 82 15.93 4.44 12.50
C ILE A 82 15.01 5.60 12.81
N TYR A 83 15.40 6.33 13.86
CA TYR A 83 14.69 7.51 14.31
C TYR A 83 15.46 8.76 13.92
N TRP A 84 14.78 9.68 13.24
CA TRP A 84 15.42 10.86 12.70
C TRP A 84 14.44 12.01 12.48
N LEU A 85 15.02 13.18 12.28
CA LEU A 85 14.31 14.41 11.93
C LEU A 85 15.17 15.18 10.93
N CYS A 86 14.57 16.12 10.20
CA CYS A 86 15.31 16.93 9.25
C CYS A 86 14.68 18.32 9.09
N HIS A 87 15.24 19.32 9.76
CA HIS A 87 14.72 20.69 9.71
C HIS A 87 14.99 21.38 8.36
N GLU A 88 16.04 20.97 7.65
CA GLU A 88 16.43 21.56 6.36
C GLU A 88 15.84 20.83 5.15
N CYS A 89 15.19 19.68 5.34
CA CYS A 89 14.62 18.91 4.24
C CYS A 89 13.37 19.61 3.71
N LYS A 90 13.27 19.70 2.38
CA LYS A 90 12.04 20.15 1.75
C LYS A 90 11.03 19.00 1.76
N PRO A 91 9.89 19.12 2.46
CA PRO A 91 8.90 18.07 2.46
C PRO A 91 8.28 17.89 1.07
N VAL A 92 8.00 16.64 0.74
CA VAL A 92 7.26 16.22 -0.44
C VAL A 92 5.87 15.79 0.02
N LEU A 93 4.85 16.14 -0.76
CA LEU A 93 3.49 15.68 -0.50
C LEU A 93 3.39 14.20 -0.85
N SER A 94 3.15 13.36 0.16
CA SER A 94 2.77 11.96 0.03
C SER A 94 1.25 11.87 -0.01
N VAL A 95 0.71 11.42 -1.15
CA VAL A 95 -0.74 11.27 -1.31
C VAL A 95 -1.15 9.88 -0.84
N TYR A 96 -2.19 9.82 0.01
CA TYR A 96 -2.81 8.56 0.37
C TYR A 96 -3.88 8.18 -0.63
N ASP A 97 -3.59 7.18 -1.45
CA ASP A 97 -4.39 6.82 -2.62
C ASP A 97 -5.83 6.38 -2.30
N TYR A 98 -6.07 5.86 -1.08
CA TYR A 98 -7.42 5.50 -0.63
C TYR A 98 -8.21 6.70 -0.11
N MET A 99 -7.54 7.70 0.47
CA MET A 99 -8.15 8.91 0.99
C MET A 99 -7.26 10.12 0.67
N PRO A 100 -7.34 10.69 -0.54
CA PRO A 100 -6.44 11.76 -0.97
C PRO A 100 -6.43 12.99 -0.05
N ASP A 101 -7.53 13.25 0.66
CA ASP A 101 -7.64 14.33 1.66
C ASP A 101 -6.73 14.12 2.90
N PHE A 102 -6.19 12.91 3.08
CA PHE A 102 -5.27 12.54 4.16
C PHE A 102 -3.81 12.53 3.70
N SER A 103 -3.49 13.33 2.67
CA SER A 103 -2.12 13.50 2.21
C SER A 103 -1.22 14.09 3.31
N GLU A 104 0.02 13.62 3.37
CA GLU A 104 1.00 13.96 4.39
C GLU A 104 2.21 14.63 3.76
N TYR A 105 2.94 15.44 4.51
CA TYR A 105 4.23 15.97 4.09
C TYR A 105 5.35 15.12 4.69
N VAL A 106 6.26 14.63 3.85
CA VAL A 106 7.37 13.77 4.27
C VAL A 106 8.69 14.36 3.76
N PRO A 107 9.71 14.54 4.60
CA PRO A 107 9.73 14.24 6.03
C PRO A 107 8.89 15.19 6.89
N ASP A 108 8.44 14.73 8.06
CA ASP A 108 7.97 15.61 9.13
C ASP A 108 9.16 16.30 9.81
N SER A 109 9.03 17.58 10.16
CA SER A 109 10.14 18.36 10.73
C SER A 109 10.47 17.99 12.18
N ALA A 110 9.52 17.43 12.93
CA ALA A 110 9.70 17.09 14.34
C ALA A 110 10.26 15.68 14.52
N TRP A 111 9.75 14.71 13.75
CA TRP A 111 10.09 13.30 13.97
C TRP A 111 9.66 12.38 12.83
N ASN A 112 10.52 11.40 12.51
CA ASN A 112 10.23 10.31 11.60
C ASN A 112 10.88 9.02 12.10
N THR A 113 10.16 7.92 11.92
CA THR A 113 10.65 6.55 12.04
C THR A 113 10.76 5.97 10.63
N THR A 114 11.89 5.37 10.28
CA THR A 114 12.03 4.58 9.05
C THR A 114 12.35 3.14 9.39
N VAL A 115 11.64 2.23 8.73
CA VAL A 115 11.68 0.80 9.00
C VAL A 115 11.91 0.06 7.69
N GLU A 116 12.76 -0.96 7.72
CA GLU A 116 12.91 -1.88 6.59
C GLU A 116 11.58 -2.59 6.31
N LEU A 117 11.17 -2.60 5.04
CA LEU A 117 9.96 -3.29 4.60
C LEU A 117 10.28 -4.58 3.86
N PHE A 118 11.14 -4.48 2.84
CA PHE A 118 11.40 -5.59 1.94
C PHE A 118 12.75 -5.42 1.25
N ASP A 119 13.51 -6.51 1.15
CA ASP A 119 14.80 -6.54 0.48
C ASP A 119 14.85 -7.77 -0.42
N THR A 120 15.04 -7.57 -1.72
CA THR A 120 15.11 -8.67 -2.68
C THR A 120 16.20 -8.49 -3.72
N LEU A 121 16.83 -9.62 -4.05
CA LEU A 121 17.84 -9.75 -5.07
C LEU A 121 17.20 -10.32 -6.34
N ILE A 122 17.41 -9.64 -7.46
CA ILE A 122 17.00 -10.10 -8.78
C ILE A 122 18.22 -10.20 -9.69
N ILE A 123 18.47 -11.41 -10.18
CA ILE A 123 19.52 -11.72 -11.15
C ILE A 123 18.88 -11.72 -12.54
N SER A 124 19.39 -10.89 -13.45
CA SER A 124 18.94 -10.84 -14.84
C SER A 124 20.13 -10.84 -15.80
N GLU A 125 19.84 -10.95 -17.10
CA GLU A 125 20.86 -10.89 -18.16
C GLU A 125 21.63 -9.57 -18.18
N THR A 126 21.03 -8.48 -17.67
CA THR A 126 21.62 -7.14 -17.65
C THR A 126 22.38 -6.83 -16.36
N GLY A 127 22.44 -7.78 -15.42
CA GLY A 127 23.19 -7.67 -14.17
C GLY A 127 22.41 -8.15 -12.94
N HIS A 128 22.98 -7.89 -11.77
CA HIS A 128 22.33 -8.17 -10.49
C HIS A 128 21.78 -6.88 -9.91
N PHE A 129 20.53 -6.92 -9.51
CA PHE A 129 19.78 -5.79 -8.99
C PHE A 129 19.28 -6.13 -7.59
N ARG A 130 19.31 -5.14 -6.70
CA ARG A 130 18.73 -5.29 -5.37
C ARG A 130 17.72 -4.18 -5.15
N PHE A 131 16.49 -4.59 -4.90
CA PHE A 131 15.38 -3.71 -4.58
C PHE A 131 15.21 -3.67 -3.09
N PHE A 132 15.33 -2.47 -2.52
CA PHE A 132 15.19 -2.24 -1.11
C PHE A 132 14.03 -1.27 -0.87
N PHE A 133 13.02 -1.73 -0.14
CA PHE A 133 11.86 -0.94 0.23
C PHE A 133 11.88 -0.71 1.72
N PHE A 134 11.43 0.48 2.10
CA PHE A 134 11.28 0.90 3.48
C PHE A 134 9.99 1.68 3.60
N TYR A 135 9.50 1.84 4.81
CA TYR A 135 8.39 2.74 5.07
C TYR A 135 8.73 3.73 6.16
N GLN A 136 8.09 4.88 6.09
CA GLN A 136 8.27 6.00 6.99
C GLN A 136 6.95 6.28 7.70
N THR A 137 7.04 6.56 8.99
CA THR A 137 5.90 6.95 9.82
C THR A 137 6.32 8.01 10.82
N THR A 138 5.41 8.90 11.19
CA THR A 138 5.59 9.81 12.33
C THR A 138 5.15 9.15 13.63
N GLU A 139 4.60 7.94 13.58
CA GLU A 139 4.19 7.17 14.75
C GLU A 139 5.39 6.41 15.33
N MET A 140 5.32 6.10 16.62
CA MET A 140 6.35 5.34 17.32
C MET A 140 6.01 3.85 17.25
N PHE A 141 6.98 3.01 16.93
CA PHE A 141 6.80 1.56 16.93
C PHE A 141 6.73 1.05 18.38
N PRO A 142 5.86 0.08 18.73
CA PRO A 142 4.88 -0.64 17.88
C PRO A 142 3.51 0.03 17.78
N GLU A 143 3.33 1.21 18.39
CA GLU A 143 2.06 1.92 18.50
C GLU A 143 1.67 2.62 17.19
N PHE A 144 1.14 1.84 16.25
CA PHE A 144 0.48 2.39 15.06
C PHE A 144 -0.96 2.81 15.38
N CYS A 145 -1.14 4.06 15.82
CA CYS A 145 -2.46 4.62 16.12
C CYS A 145 -3.21 5.09 14.86
N GLY A 146 -2.54 5.11 13.70
CA GLY A 146 -3.04 5.63 12.43
C GLY A 146 -4.07 4.73 11.76
N ARG A 147 -5.24 4.53 12.40
CA ARG A 147 -6.34 3.68 11.90
C ARG A 147 -6.77 4.01 10.46
N PHE A 148 -6.56 5.25 10.03
CA PHE A 148 -6.99 5.76 8.72
C PHE A 148 -5.85 6.28 7.86
N ARG A 149 -4.60 5.88 8.15
CA ARG A 149 -3.43 6.30 7.39
C ARG A 149 -2.76 5.11 6.70
N GLY A 150 -2.27 5.36 5.49
CA GLY A 150 -1.32 4.47 4.83
C GLY A 150 0.08 4.69 5.40
N ALA A 151 1.00 3.76 5.13
CA ALA A 151 2.41 3.93 5.39
C ALA A 151 3.09 4.61 4.19
N ASN A 152 3.95 5.59 4.45
CA ASN A 152 4.72 6.27 3.40
C ASN A 152 5.84 5.34 2.92
N ILE A 153 5.71 4.73 1.74
CA ILE A 153 6.69 3.75 1.23
C ILE A 153 7.73 4.47 0.40
N GLY A 154 9.00 4.20 0.65
CA GLY A 154 10.12 4.57 -0.20
C GLY A 154 10.81 3.33 -0.80
N ALA A 155 11.64 3.56 -1.81
CA ALA A 155 12.37 2.52 -2.51
C ALA A 155 13.77 2.98 -2.92
N ALA A 156 14.69 2.03 -2.93
CA ALA A 156 16.05 2.18 -3.44
C ALA A 156 16.36 1.04 -4.41
N LEU A 157 17.01 1.37 -5.52
CA LEU A 157 17.53 0.41 -6.48
C LEU A 157 19.05 0.41 -6.39
N PHE A 158 19.62 -0.76 -6.12
CA PHE A 158 21.04 -0.99 -6.22
C PHE A 158 21.36 -1.91 -7.40
N LYS A 159 22.53 -1.69 -8.01
CA LYS A 159 23.09 -2.57 -9.03
C LYS A 159 24.48 -3.04 -8.60
N GLU A 160 24.78 -4.30 -8.83
CA GLU A 160 26.13 -4.81 -8.57
C GLU A 160 27.12 -4.24 -9.58
N GLU A 161 28.17 -3.60 -9.08
CA GLU A 161 29.29 -3.09 -9.89
C GLU A 161 30.61 -3.27 -9.13
N ASN A 162 31.58 -3.92 -9.76
CA ASN A 162 32.90 -4.19 -9.17
C ASN A 162 32.84 -4.89 -7.79
N GLY A 163 31.94 -5.88 -7.65
CA GLY A 163 31.76 -6.65 -6.41
C GLY A 163 31.17 -5.84 -5.25
N ARG A 164 30.39 -4.80 -5.55
CA ARG A 164 29.71 -3.94 -4.57
C ARG A 164 28.32 -3.58 -5.05
N TRP A 165 27.39 -3.38 -4.12
CA TRP A 165 26.10 -2.77 -4.43
C TRP A 165 26.30 -1.26 -4.59
N LYS A 166 25.92 -0.71 -5.74
CA LYS A 166 25.92 0.73 -6.00
C LYS A 166 24.50 1.24 -6.14
N LEU A 167 24.19 2.30 -5.40
CA LEU A 167 22.89 2.94 -5.49
C LEU A 167 22.73 3.56 -6.88
N LYS A 168 21.62 3.23 -7.54
CA LYS A 168 21.25 3.76 -8.85
C LYS A 168 20.09 4.72 -8.76
N ASN A 169 19.16 4.46 -7.85
CA ASN A 169 18.05 5.35 -7.60
C ASN A 169 17.59 5.23 -6.16
N PHE A 170 17.14 6.36 -5.62
CA PHE A 170 16.55 6.45 -4.30
C PHE A 170 15.35 7.38 -4.41
N ASN A 171 14.18 6.82 -4.14
CA ASN A 171 12.97 7.60 -3.94
C ASN A 171 12.54 7.44 -2.47
N PRO A 172 12.69 8.48 -1.64
CA PRO A 172 12.31 8.40 -0.23
C PRO A 172 10.82 8.17 -0.03
N VAL A 173 9.98 8.57 -1.00
CA VAL A 173 8.52 8.55 -0.88
C VAL A 173 7.89 8.31 -2.26
N LEU A 174 7.49 7.07 -2.53
CA LEU A 174 6.66 6.69 -3.68
C LEU A 174 5.19 7.14 -3.50
N GLY A 175 4.73 7.22 -2.25
CA GLY A 175 3.36 7.56 -1.86
C GLY A 175 2.98 6.89 -0.54
N SER A 176 1.74 7.08 -0.10
CA SER A 176 1.20 6.43 1.10
C SER A 176 0.30 5.26 0.70
N PHE A 177 0.61 4.07 1.18
CA PHE A 177 -0.10 2.83 0.79
C PHE A 177 -0.43 1.98 2.01
N GLY A 178 -1.40 1.07 1.85
CA GLY A 178 -1.80 0.17 2.92
C GLY A 178 -2.93 0.72 3.78
N SER A 179 -3.07 0.18 4.97
CA SER A 179 -4.12 0.55 5.92
C SER A 179 -3.64 0.32 7.35
N PHE A 180 -4.18 1.09 8.31
CA PHE A 180 -3.82 0.98 9.72
C PHE A 180 -2.31 1.15 9.98
N GLY A 181 -1.63 2.03 9.23
CA GLY A 181 -0.19 2.23 9.33
C GLY A 181 0.66 1.06 8.83
N ARG A 182 0.06 0.03 8.22
CA ARG A 182 0.75 -1.16 7.71
C ARG A 182 0.93 -1.07 6.19
N PRO A 183 2.17 -1.04 5.68
CA PRO A 183 2.42 -1.05 4.24
C PRO A 183 2.10 -2.42 3.61
N PRO A 184 1.65 -2.47 2.35
CA PRO A 184 1.67 -3.70 1.57
C PRO A 184 3.10 -4.15 1.26
N ALA A 185 3.31 -5.46 1.15
CA ALA A 185 4.55 -6.01 0.63
C ALA A 185 4.64 -5.77 -0.89
N PRO A 186 5.73 -5.17 -1.40
CA PRO A 186 5.95 -5.04 -2.84
C PRO A 186 6.08 -6.40 -3.52
N GLN A 187 5.44 -6.56 -4.67
CA GLN A 187 5.64 -7.72 -5.54
C GLN A 187 6.35 -7.27 -6.81
N ILE A 188 7.42 -7.97 -7.19
CA ILE A 188 8.27 -7.58 -8.33
C ILE A 188 8.21 -8.66 -9.40
N ILE A 189 8.02 -8.24 -10.65
CA ILE A 189 8.05 -9.09 -11.83
C ILE A 189 9.00 -8.51 -12.88
N LYS A 190 9.66 -9.39 -13.63
CA LYS A 190 10.48 -9.02 -14.79
C LYS A 190 9.60 -9.05 -16.04
N THR A 191 9.75 -8.06 -16.92
CA THR A 191 9.10 -8.02 -18.23
C THR A 191 10.06 -7.53 -19.31
N GLY A 192 10.48 -8.44 -20.20
CA GLY A 192 11.61 -8.18 -21.10
C GLY A 192 12.85 -7.75 -20.32
N ASN A 193 13.41 -6.57 -20.64
CA ASN A 193 14.57 -6.00 -19.94
C ASN A 193 14.21 -5.06 -18.78
N ASN A 194 12.92 -4.85 -18.51
CA ASN A 194 12.46 -3.95 -17.45
C ASN A 194 11.98 -4.76 -16.24
N PHE A 195 11.90 -4.08 -15.09
CA PHE A 195 11.21 -4.60 -13.92
C PHE A 195 9.95 -3.78 -13.68
N ILE A 196 8.92 -4.44 -13.19
CA ILE A 196 7.75 -3.80 -12.61
C ILE A 196 7.67 -4.27 -11.17
N PHE A 197 7.32 -3.36 -10.27
CA PHE A 197 6.77 -3.78 -8.99
C PHE A 197 5.40 -3.17 -8.78
N PHE A 198 4.63 -3.78 -7.91
CA PHE A 198 3.29 -3.31 -7.59
C PHE A 198 3.00 -3.43 -6.09
N LEU A 199 2.17 -2.49 -5.64
CA LEU A 199 1.74 -2.34 -4.25
C LEU A 199 0.24 -2.55 -4.22
N THR A 200 -0.17 -3.73 -3.75
CA THR A 200 -1.57 -4.12 -3.64
C THR A 200 -1.99 -4.08 -2.18
N TYR A 201 -3.01 -3.30 -1.87
CA TYR A 201 -3.55 -3.20 -0.53
C TYR A 201 -5.06 -3.07 -0.60
N ALA A 202 -5.73 -3.41 0.50
CA ALA A 202 -7.17 -3.26 0.63
C ALA A 202 -7.51 -2.53 1.92
N ASN A 203 -8.59 -1.76 1.86
CA ASN A 203 -9.09 -1.05 3.02
C ASN A 203 -10.63 -1.10 3.04
N GLY A 204 -11.21 -0.95 4.22
CA GLY A 204 -12.63 -1.11 4.46
C GLY A 204 -13.05 -0.48 5.78
N GLY A 205 -14.35 -0.21 5.92
CA GLY A 205 -14.91 0.23 7.20
C GLY A 205 -14.79 -0.84 8.29
N ALA A 206 -14.97 -0.46 9.55
CA ALA A 206 -14.96 -1.40 10.67
C ALA A 206 -15.98 -2.54 10.46
N GLY A 207 -15.51 -3.78 10.28
CA GLY A 207 -16.35 -4.94 10.00
C GLY A 207 -17.06 -4.91 8.63
N GLY A 208 -16.80 -3.90 7.80
CA GLY A 208 -17.42 -3.73 6.49
C GLY A 208 -16.61 -4.35 5.35
N VAL A 209 -17.13 -4.21 4.13
CA VAL A 209 -16.50 -4.71 2.90
C VAL A 209 -15.13 -4.06 2.71
N TYR A 210 -14.14 -4.86 2.33
CA TYR A 210 -12.82 -4.39 1.94
C TYR A 210 -12.72 -4.37 0.43
N THR A 211 -12.16 -3.29 -0.11
CA THR A 211 -11.87 -3.16 -1.55
C THR A 211 -10.38 -2.91 -1.75
N GLY A 212 -9.83 -3.58 -2.76
CA GLY A 212 -8.42 -3.52 -3.09
C GLY A 212 -8.09 -2.45 -4.12
N ILE A 213 -6.90 -1.87 -4.02
CA ILE A 213 -6.27 -1.02 -5.02
C ILE A 213 -4.86 -1.56 -5.28
N THR A 214 -4.42 -1.51 -6.54
CA THR A 214 -3.04 -1.76 -6.94
C THR A 214 -2.44 -0.54 -7.60
N ASN A 215 -1.25 -0.14 -7.16
CA ASN A 215 -0.37 0.76 -7.92
C ASN A 215 0.73 -0.02 -8.62
N VAL A 216 1.03 0.33 -9.86
CA VAL A 216 2.04 -0.32 -10.70
C VAL A 216 3.18 0.65 -10.99
N PHE A 217 4.39 0.22 -10.67
CA PHE A 217 5.60 0.99 -10.87
C PHE A 217 6.51 0.33 -11.90
N LEU A 218 6.85 1.06 -12.96
CA LEU A 218 7.87 0.65 -13.91
C LEU A 218 9.25 1.11 -13.44
N VAL A 219 10.23 0.22 -13.54
CA VAL A 219 11.65 0.52 -13.37
C VAL A 219 12.26 0.65 -14.75
N LYS A 220 12.56 1.88 -15.16
CA LYS A 220 13.12 2.19 -16.49
C LYS A 220 14.29 3.15 -16.33
N ASN A 221 15.43 2.80 -16.92
CA ASN A 221 16.68 3.57 -16.76
C ASN A 221 16.97 3.86 -15.28
N ASP A 222 16.91 2.81 -14.47
CA ASP A 222 17.05 2.83 -13.02
C ASP A 222 16.02 3.69 -12.25
N THR A 223 15.05 4.32 -12.92
CA THR A 223 14.07 5.23 -12.29
C THR A 223 12.72 4.56 -12.10
N PHE A 224 12.05 4.89 -10.99
CA PHE A 224 10.70 4.43 -10.67
C PHE A 224 9.64 5.37 -11.25
N PHE A 225 8.69 4.83 -12.00
CA PHE A 225 7.56 5.55 -12.56
C PHE A 225 6.27 4.88 -12.10
N ASN A 226 5.36 5.60 -11.42
CA ASN A 226 3.99 5.09 -11.26
C ASN A 226 3.29 5.20 -12.62
N ILE A 227 3.01 4.06 -13.25
CA ILE A 227 2.52 4.00 -14.62
C ILE A 227 1.05 3.60 -14.73
N HIS A 228 0.46 3.12 -13.63
CA HIS A 228 -0.93 2.69 -13.59
C HIS A 228 -1.44 2.55 -12.16
N LYS A 229 -2.71 2.88 -11.97
CA LYS A 229 -3.48 2.56 -10.77
C LYS A 229 -4.70 1.76 -11.20
N GLU A 230 -4.95 0.66 -10.50
CA GLU A 230 -6.09 -0.21 -10.73
C GLU A 230 -6.92 -0.29 -9.46
N ASP A 231 -8.16 0.16 -9.53
CA ASP A 231 -9.13 0.05 -8.44
C ASP A 231 -9.82 -1.32 -8.49
N PHE A 232 -10.40 -1.71 -7.35
CA PHE A 232 -11.24 -2.90 -7.21
C PHE A 232 -10.57 -4.24 -7.55
N VAL A 233 -9.24 -4.30 -7.39
CA VAL A 233 -8.45 -5.51 -7.61
C VAL A 233 -8.77 -6.63 -6.62
N SER A 234 -9.42 -6.31 -5.50
CA SER A 234 -10.01 -7.31 -4.62
C SER A 234 -11.29 -6.82 -3.95
N LEU A 235 -12.11 -7.78 -3.52
CA LEU A 235 -13.26 -7.57 -2.67
C LEU A 235 -13.39 -8.76 -1.71
N PHE A 236 -13.54 -8.48 -0.42
CA PHE A 236 -13.72 -9.52 0.61
C PHE A 236 -14.39 -8.95 1.87
N ASN A 237 -14.57 -9.82 2.87
CA ASN A 237 -15.32 -9.56 4.10
C ASN A 237 -16.78 -9.21 3.82
N THR A 238 -17.42 -10.05 3.00
CA THR A 238 -18.82 -9.90 2.65
C THR A 238 -19.44 -11.23 2.24
N GLU A 239 -20.74 -11.41 2.46
CA GLU A 239 -21.46 -12.63 2.08
C GLU A 239 -21.84 -12.66 0.60
N TYR A 240 -21.78 -11.51 -0.07
CA TYR A 240 -22.27 -11.32 -1.44
C TYR A 240 -21.28 -11.83 -2.50
N GLY A 241 -20.03 -12.03 -2.13
CA GLY A 241 -18.99 -12.53 -3.02
C GLY A 241 -17.59 -12.19 -2.54
N GLU A 242 -16.60 -12.65 -3.30
CA GLU A 242 -15.20 -12.30 -3.10
C GLU A 242 -14.46 -12.39 -4.42
N TRP A 243 -13.44 -11.56 -4.59
CA TRP A 243 -12.52 -11.69 -5.71
C TRP A 243 -11.15 -11.13 -5.38
N PHE A 244 -10.15 -11.62 -6.12
CA PHE A 244 -8.76 -11.21 -5.98
C PHE A 244 -8.11 -11.17 -7.36
N THR A 245 -7.20 -10.23 -7.55
CA THR A 245 -6.44 -10.06 -8.78
C THR A 245 -5.00 -10.47 -8.57
N ASN A 246 -4.52 -11.34 -9.44
CA ASN A 246 -3.10 -11.64 -9.56
C ASN A 246 -2.53 -10.92 -10.80
N ILE A 247 -1.28 -10.47 -10.71
CA ILE A 247 -0.60 -9.78 -11.81
C ILE A 247 0.53 -10.66 -12.32
N THR A 248 0.51 -10.94 -13.61
CA THR A 248 1.51 -11.79 -14.28
C THR A 248 2.10 -11.08 -15.49
N SER A 249 3.26 -11.55 -15.96
CA SER A 249 3.83 -11.16 -17.25
C SER A 249 4.19 -12.44 -18.00
N GLU A 250 3.51 -12.66 -19.13
CA GLU A 250 3.74 -13.84 -20.00
C GLU A 250 4.59 -13.49 -21.22
N LYS A 251 4.63 -12.21 -21.61
CA LYS A 251 5.40 -11.70 -22.75
C LYS A 251 6.13 -10.41 -22.39
N GLU A 252 7.15 -10.10 -23.17
CA GLU A 252 7.89 -8.85 -23.04
C GLU A 252 6.97 -7.64 -23.19
N ASN A 253 7.07 -6.71 -22.23
CA ASN A 253 6.26 -5.49 -22.17
C ASN A 253 4.75 -5.72 -22.08
N GLU A 254 4.30 -6.94 -21.77
CA GLU A 254 2.90 -7.24 -21.48
C GLU A 254 2.74 -7.65 -20.02
N ILE A 255 1.73 -7.10 -19.36
CA ILE A 255 1.27 -7.58 -18.06
C ILE A 255 -0.22 -7.88 -18.09
N SER A 256 -0.63 -8.90 -17.35
CA SER A 256 -2.02 -9.32 -17.25
C SER A 256 -2.49 -9.22 -15.81
N PHE A 257 -3.64 -8.56 -15.64
CA PHE A 257 -4.41 -8.55 -14.40
C PHE A 257 -5.44 -9.66 -14.53
N VAL A 258 -5.31 -10.70 -13.71
CA VAL A 258 -6.20 -11.86 -13.70
C VAL A 258 -7.00 -11.82 -12.42
N THR A 259 -8.23 -11.31 -12.51
CA THR A 259 -9.19 -11.24 -11.41
C THR A 259 -10.03 -12.52 -11.42
N THR A 260 -9.94 -13.30 -10.34
CA THR A 260 -10.77 -14.49 -10.13
C THR A 260 -11.70 -14.26 -8.95
N GLY A 261 -12.96 -14.67 -9.09
CA GLY A 261 -13.93 -14.41 -8.05
C GLY A 261 -15.19 -15.24 -8.12
N ILE A 262 -15.97 -15.07 -7.06
CA ILE A 262 -17.28 -15.68 -6.86
C ILE A 262 -18.25 -14.57 -6.48
N PHE A 263 -19.42 -14.58 -7.08
CA PHE A 263 -20.56 -13.75 -6.69
C PHE A 263 -21.73 -14.66 -6.36
N ASN A 264 -22.30 -14.52 -5.17
CA ASN A 264 -23.24 -15.52 -4.66
C ASN A 264 -24.67 -15.36 -5.19
N GLY A 265 -25.02 -14.23 -5.83
CA GLY A 265 -26.37 -13.96 -6.35
C GLY A 265 -27.48 -14.05 -5.27
N GLY A 266 -28.71 -13.74 -5.65
CA GLY A 266 -29.91 -14.05 -4.85
C GLY A 266 -29.95 -13.39 -3.47
N PHE A 267 -30.45 -12.15 -3.42
CA PHE A 267 -30.54 -11.39 -2.17
C PHE A 267 -31.99 -11.08 -1.84
N THR A 268 -32.41 -11.35 -0.60
CA THR A 268 -33.81 -11.19 -0.20
C THR A 268 -34.10 -9.90 0.55
N ASP A 269 -33.14 -9.23 1.22
CA ASP A 269 -33.55 -8.25 2.25
C ASP A 269 -32.76 -6.93 2.38
N SER A 270 -31.77 -6.62 1.54
CA SER A 270 -31.26 -5.23 1.45
C SER A 270 -30.83 -4.83 0.04
N GLU A 271 -31.67 -4.05 -0.66
CA GLU A 271 -31.35 -3.57 -2.01
C GLU A 271 -30.06 -2.72 -2.03
N ASN A 272 -29.77 -2.05 -0.90
CA ASN A 272 -28.67 -1.10 -0.73
C ASN A 272 -27.27 -1.77 -0.69
N GLU A 273 -27.09 -2.90 -0.02
CA GLU A 273 -25.75 -3.49 0.16
C GLU A 273 -25.23 -4.17 -1.11
N THR A 274 -26.12 -4.82 -1.87
CA THR A 274 -25.72 -5.40 -3.15
C THR A 274 -25.43 -4.33 -4.18
N GLU A 275 -26.23 -3.26 -4.24
CA GLU A 275 -25.98 -2.13 -5.14
C GLU A 275 -24.66 -1.44 -4.78
N PHE A 276 -24.36 -1.35 -3.48
CA PHE A 276 -23.06 -0.92 -2.97
C PHE A 276 -21.90 -1.83 -3.42
N ILE A 277 -22.07 -3.15 -3.48
CA ILE A 277 -20.99 -4.05 -3.94
C ILE A 277 -20.78 -3.98 -5.45
N LEU A 278 -21.85 -3.87 -6.22
CA LEU A 278 -21.77 -3.73 -7.67
C LEU A 278 -21.04 -2.45 -8.09
N GLN A 279 -21.04 -1.41 -7.24
CA GLN A 279 -20.26 -0.19 -7.49
C GLN A 279 -18.75 -0.46 -7.48
N PHE A 280 -18.30 -1.51 -6.77
CA PHE A 280 -16.92 -1.91 -6.66
C PHE A 280 -16.55 -3.03 -7.63
N ALA A 281 -17.45 -3.50 -8.48
CA ALA A 281 -17.08 -4.49 -9.48
C ALA A 281 -16.26 -3.82 -10.61
N PRO A 282 -15.28 -4.53 -11.20
CA PRO A 282 -14.71 -4.14 -12.49
C PRO A 282 -15.82 -3.85 -13.51
N GLU A 283 -15.66 -2.80 -14.29
CA GLU A 283 -16.72 -2.29 -15.19
C GLU A 283 -17.23 -3.39 -16.13
N GLU A 284 -16.33 -4.24 -16.61
CA GLU A 284 -16.63 -5.32 -17.55
C GLU A 284 -17.48 -6.45 -16.94
N LEU A 285 -17.55 -6.53 -15.61
CA LEU A 285 -18.35 -7.53 -14.88
C LEU A 285 -19.70 -6.98 -14.41
N LYS A 286 -19.91 -5.66 -14.41
CA LYS A 286 -21.11 -5.04 -13.78
C LYS A 286 -22.43 -5.57 -14.34
N GLU A 287 -22.59 -5.61 -15.66
CA GLU A 287 -23.82 -6.11 -16.28
C GLU A 287 -24.08 -7.58 -15.95
N LYS A 288 -23.02 -8.40 -15.92
CA LYS A 288 -23.09 -9.84 -15.64
C LYS A 288 -23.47 -10.11 -14.19
N LEU A 289 -22.83 -9.42 -13.26
CA LEU A 289 -23.14 -9.51 -11.83
C LEU A 289 -24.56 -8.99 -11.53
N GLN A 290 -25.02 -7.95 -12.25
CA GLN A 290 -26.40 -7.47 -12.16
C GLN A 290 -27.42 -8.51 -12.64
N SER A 291 -27.13 -9.23 -13.72
CA SER A 291 -27.99 -10.31 -14.21
C SER A 291 -28.02 -11.48 -13.23
N ALA A 292 -26.85 -11.94 -12.75
CA ALA A 292 -26.75 -13.00 -11.75
C ALA A 292 -27.51 -12.64 -10.45
N ARG A 293 -27.45 -11.37 -10.04
CA ARG A 293 -28.27 -10.85 -8.93
C ARG A 293 -29.76 -11.03 -9.19
N LYS A 294 -30.26 -10.55 -10.34
CA LYS A 294 -31.69 -10.58 -10.70
C LYS A 294 -32.22 -12.00 -10.81
N GLU A 295 -31.40 -12.91 -11.31
CA GLU A 295 -31.75 -14.32 -11.51
C GLU A 295 -31.58 -15.17 -10.25
N GLY A 296 -30.88 -14.65 -9.25
CA GLY A 296 -30.59 -15.39 -8.02
C GLY A 296 -29.49 -16.43 -8.17
N THR A 297 -28.63 -16.28 -9.17
CA THR A 297 -27.65 -17.30 -9.57
C THR A 297 -26.24 -16.98 -9.07
N LYS A 298 -25.53 -18.03 -8.67
CA LYS A 298 -24.11 -17.93 -8.31
C LYS A 298 -23.26 -17.87 -9.56
N LEU A 299 -22.35 -16.90 -9.62
CA LEU A 299 -21.42 -16.71 -10.73
C LEU A 299 -19.98 -16.90 -10.25
N ASN A 300 -19.27 -17.85 -10.86
CA ASN A 300 -17.81 -17.90 -10.77
C ASN A 300 -17.23 -17.26 -12.03
N PHE A 301 -16.24 -16.39 -11.89
CA PHE A 301 -15.69 -15.66 -13.02
C PHE A 301 -14.16 -15.57 -12.99
N THR A 302 -13.60 -15.38 -14.17
CA THR A 302 -12.22 -14.95 -14.39
C THR A 302 -12.22 -13.82 -15.41
N LEU A 303 -11.74 -12.65 -15.01
CA LEU A 303 -11.50 -11.50 -15.87
C LEU A 303 -9.99 -11.37 -16.06
N LYS A 304 -9.49 -11.57 -17.29
CA LYS A 304 -8.10 -11.30 -17.68
C LYS A 304 -8.06 -10.02 -18.49
N ARG A 305 -7.40 -8.99 -17.96
CA ARG A 305 -7.09 -7.74 -18.68
C ARG A 305 -5.61 -7.70 -19.00
N THR A 306 -5.27 -7.60 -20.27
CA THR A 306 -3.87 -7.57 -20.72
C THR A 306 -3.51 -6.17 -21.15
N PHE A 307 -2.41 -5.66 -20.62
CA PHE A 307 -1.89 -4.34 -20.86
C PHE A 307 -0.53 -4.44 -21.54
N TYR A 308 -0.29 -3.52 -22.48
CA TYR A 308 1.01 -3.27 -23.04
C TYR A 308 1.65 -2.06 -22.34
N ILE A 309 2.92 -2.18 -21.98
CA ILE A 309 3.70 -1.09 -21.40
C ILE A 309 4.15 -0.18 -22.54
N PHE A 310 3.53 0.97 -22.67
CA PHE A 310 3.88 1.94 -23.68
C PHE A 310 4.53 3.16 -23.01
N ASN A 311 5.86 3.26 -23.14
CA ASN A 311 6.67 4.27 -22.46
C ASN A 311 6.57 4.21 -20.93
N GLU A 312 5.70 5.03 -20.33
CA GLU A 312 5.53 5.26 -18.89
C GLU A 312 4.04 5.19 -18.51
N TYR A 313 3.25 4.44 -19.29
CA TYR A 313 1.86 4.13 -18.96
C TYR A 313 1.47 2.74 -19.48
N LEU A 314 0.40 2.18 -18.90
CA LEU A 314 -0.23 0.95 -19.39
C LEU A 314 -1.33 1.24 -20.40
N LYS A 315 -1.33 0.52 -21.52
CA LYS A 315 -2.40 0.54 -22.50
C LYS A 315 -3.13 -0.80 -22.49
N LEU A 316 -4.42 -0.81 -22.16
CA LEU A 316 -5.25 -2.01 -22.30
C LEU A 316 -5.28 -2.44 -23.77
N ILE A 317 -4.94 -3.70 -24.05
CA ILE A 317 -4.89 -4.27 -25.41
C ILE A 317 -5.84 -5.45 -25.59
N ASP A 318 -6.23 -6.12 -24.50
CA ASP A 318 -7.14 -7.26 -24.57
C ASP A 318 -7.88 -7.44 -23.24
N THR A 319 -9.12 -7.92 -23.32
CA THR A 319 -9.95 -8.28 -22.17
C THR A 319 -10.69 -9.58 -22.46
N VAL A 320 -10.51 -10.57 -21.60
CA VAL A 320 -11.15 -11.88 -21.69
C VAL A 320 -11.94 -12.14 -20.41
N ILE A 321 -13.19 -12.55 -20.55
CA ILE A 321 -14.06 -12.96 -19.45
C ILE A 321 -14.45 -14.42 -19.64
N LEU A 322 -14.18 -15.24 -18.62
CA LEU A 322 -14.61 -16.63 -18.54
C LEU A 322 -15.54 -16.79 -17.35
N GLU A 323 -16.67 -17.46 -17.57
CA GLU A 323 -17.73 -17.61 -16.56
C GLU A 323 -18.15 -19.07 -16.46
N ASN A 324 -18.42 -19.51 -15.24
CA ASN A 324 -19.16 -20.73 -14.95
C ASN A 324 -20.37 -20.36 -14.10
N ILE A 325 -21.55 -20.40 -14.72
CA ILE A 325 -22.83 -20.29 -14.03
C ILE A 325 -23.13 -21.68 -13.47
N ASN A 326 -23.10 -21.80 -12.15
CA ASN A 326 -23.55 -23.02 -11.49
C ASN A 326 -25.02 -22.80 -11.12
N GLU A 327 -25.91 -23.57 -11.75
CA GLU A 327 -27.35 -23.61 -11.43
C GLU A 327 -27.63 -24.09 -10.00
#